data_AF-A0A0T2ICR7-F1
#
_entry.id   AF-A0A0T2ICR7-F1
#
_cell.length_a   1.000
_cell.length_b   1.000
_cell.length_c   1.000
_cell.angle_alpha   90.00
_cell.angle_beta   90.00
_cell.angle_gamma   90.00
#
_symmetry.space_group_name_H-M   'P 1'
#
loop_
_entity.id
_entity.type
_entity.pdbx_description
1 polymer ?
#
loop_
_entity_poly.entity_id
_entity_poly.type
_entity_poly.pdbx_seq_one_letter_code
_entity_poly.pdbx_strand_id
1 'polypeptide(L)'
;MVDFVKQTGTSALTHLADTNGTVWREYGVTVQPTFAFITADGRADLRVGSLDEATLRARVAEVAAGAATSTVSLPPGPTCSKAADGTLLCGSAGPGQPTGAIPDPSSTTTL
;
A
#
# COMPACT_ATOMS: atom_id res chain seq x y z
N MET A 1 -9.89 -9.70 -19.65
CA MET A 1 -10.64 -9.76 -18.37
C MET A 1 -11.59 -10.95 -18.34
N VAL A 2 -12.57 -11.04 -19.24
CA VAL A 2 -13.59 -12.13 -19.24
C VAL A 2 -12.99 -13.54 -19.21
N ASP A 3 -12.02 -13.83 -20.09
CA ASP A 3 -11.39 -15.16 -20.13
C ASP A 3 -10.63 -15.50 -18.84
N PHE A 4 -9.96 -14.53 -18.23
CA PHE A 4 -9.28 -14.71 -16.95
C PHE A 4 -10.26 -15.05 -15.83
N VAL A 5 -11.38 -14.34 -15.74
CA VAL A 5 -12.43 -14.61 -14.74
C VAL A 5 -12.98 -16.02 -14.89
N LYS A 6 -13.24 -16.43 -16.15
CA LYS A 6 -13.71 -17.78 -16.45
C LYS A 6 -12.69 -18.86 -16.08
N GLN A 7 -11.41 -18.65 -16.41
CA GLN A 7 -10.34 -19.61 -16.14
C GLN A 7 -10.02 -19.74 -14.64
N THR A 8 -10.12 -18.65 -13.88
CA THR A 8 -9.77 -18.63 -12.44
C THR A 8 -10.95 -18.86 -11.52
N GLY A 9 -12.19 -18.88 -12.05
CA GLY A 9 -13.41 -19.06 -11.25
C GLY A 9 -13.71 -17.87 -10.32
N THR A 10 -13.18 -16.68 -10.62
CA THR A 10 -13.25 -15.50 -9.74
C THR A 10 -14.50 -14.64 -9.98
N SER A 11 -15.55 -15.18 -10.59
CA SER A 11 -16.77 -14.44 -10.95
C SER A 11 -17.55 -13.89 -9.76
N ALA A 12 -17.31 -14.40 -8.55
CA ALA A 12 -17.91 -13.88 -7.32
C ALA A 12 -17.33 -12.51 -6.89
N LEU A 13 -16.16 -12.13 -7.42
CA LEU A 13 -15.54 -10.83 -7.19
C LEU A 13 -15.92 -9.88 -8.33
N THR A 14 -16.20 -8.62 -8.01
CA THR A 14 -16.40 -7.60 -9.05
C THR A 14 -15.05 -7.27 -9.70
N HIS A 15 -14.97 -7.43 -11.02
CA HIS A 15 -13.77 -7.11 -11.80
C HIS A 15 -13.94 -5.75 -12.46
N LEU A 16 -13.06 -4.81 -12.15
CA LEU A 16 -13.06 -3.46 -12.72
C LEU A 16 -11.84 -3.27 -13.63
N ALA A 17 -12.05 -2.66 -14.79
CA ALA A 17 -10.97 -2.19 -15.65
C ALA A 17 -10.63 -0.73 -15.31
N ASP A 18 -9.57 -0.51 -14.52
CA ASP A 18 -9.06 0.83 -14.19
C ASP A 18 -8.10 1.33 -15.28
N THR A 19 -8.61 1.55 -16.50
CA THR A 19 -7.78 1.83 -17.68
C THR A 19 -7.03 3.17 -17.62
N ASN A 20 -7.48 4.10 -16.77
CA ASN A 20 -6.83 5.39 -16.54
C ASN A 20 -6.04 5.44 -15.22
N GLY A 21 -5.96 4.33 -14.48
CA GLY A 21 -5.23 4.22 -13.22
C GLY A 21 -5.75 5.16 -12.12
N THR A 22 -7.02 5.58 -12.17
CA THR A 22 -7.57 6.50 -11.17
C THR A 22 -7.71 5.83 -9.82
N VAL A 23 -8.22 4.59 -9.80
CA VAL A 23 -8.36 3.83 -8.56
C VAL A 23 -7.00 3.47 -7.99
N TRP A 24 -6.06 3.02 -8.83
CA TRP A 24 -4.73 2.66 -8.35
C TRP A 24 -3.98 3.85 -7.74
N ARG A 25 -4.05 5.04 -8.38
CA ARG A 25 -3.40 6.25 -7.85
C ARG A 25 -4.03 6.73 -6.55
N GLU A 26 -5.35 6.68 -6.44
CA GLU A 26 -6.07 7.06 -5.20
C GLU A 26 -5.60 6.22 -4.00
N TYR A 27 -5.40 4.92 -4.22
CA TYR A 27 -4.88 4.01 -3.20
C TYR A 27 -3.35 3.92 -3.17
N GLY A 28 -2.60 4.71 -3.95
CA GLY A 28 -1.13 4.64 -3.99
C GLY A 28 -0.57 3.27 -4.39
N VAL A 29 -1.33 2.46 -5.14
CA VAL A 29 -0.90 1.12 -5.59
C VAL A 29 0.06 1.25 -6.78
N THR A 30 1.29 0.79 -6.59
CA THR A 30 2.35 0.85 -7.62
C THR A 30 2.75 -0.51 -8.17
N VAL A 31 2.34 -1.60 -7.52
CA VAL A 31 2.71 -2.97 -7.89
C VAL A 31 1.55 -3.93 -7.62
N GLN A 32 1.48 -4.99 -8.42
CA GLN A 32 0.56 -6.10 -8.22
C GLN A 32 1.30 -7.37 -7.79
N PRO A 33 0.65 -8.28 -7.04
CA PRO A 33 -0.67 -8.10 -6.44
C PRO A 33 -0.60 -7.14 -5.23
N THR A 34 -1.69 -6.44 -4.96
CA THR A 34 -1.87 -5.63 -3.73
C THR A 34 -3.30 -5.81 -3.24
N PHE A 35 -3.47 -6.07 -1.94
CA PHE A 35 -4.76 -6.17 -1.28
C PHE A 35 -5.05 -4.89 -0.50
N ALA A 36 -6.25 -4.34 -0.66
CA ALA A 36 -6.76 -3.24 0.15
C ALA A 36 -7.85 -3.76 1.09
N PHE A 37 -7.61 -3.66 2.39
CA PHE A 37 -8.56 -4.01 3.44
C PHE A 37 -9.25 -2.74 3.93
N ILE A 38 -10.54 -2.60 3.63
CA ILE A 38 -11.31 -1.36 3.88
C ILE A 38 -12.20 -1.56 5.12
N THR A 39 -12.02 -0.73 6.13
CA THR A 39 -12.81 -0.73 7.37
C THR A 39 -14.15 -0.02 7.19
N ALA A 40 -15.07 -0.24 8.13
CA ALA A 40 -16.42 0.33 8.09
C ALA A 40 -16.45 1.86 8.07
N ASP A 41 -15.40 2.53 8.55
CA ASP A 41 -15.24 3.98 8.52
C ASP A 41 -14.48 4.48 7.28
N GLY A 42 -14.23 3.62 6.30
CA GLY A 42 -13.65 3.98 5.00
C GLY A 42 -12.14 4.15 4.99
N ARG A 43 -11.44 3.77 6.06
CA ARG A 43 -9.97 3.66 6.05
C ARG A 43 -9.55 2.39 5.33
N ALA A 44 -8.44 2.45 4.61
CA ALA A 44 -7.89 1.33 3.86
C ALA A 44 -6.48 0.99 4.39
N ASP A 45 -6.22 -0.30 4.56
CA ASP A 45 -4.90 -0.86 4.83
C ASP A 45 -4.41 -1.65 3.63
N LEU A 46 -3.21 -1.34 3.16
CA LEU A 46 -2.65 -1.91 1.94
C LEU A 46 -1.60 -2.95 2.26
N ARG A 47 -1.77 -4.13 1.68
CA ARG A 47 -0.78 -5.20 1.71
C ARG A 47 -0.30 -5.49 0.31
N VAL A 48 0.91 -5.04 0.01
CA VAL A 48 1.63 -5.36 -1.24
C VAL A 48 2.08 -6.81 -1.23
N GLY A 49 1.97 -7.51 -2.35
CA GLY A 49 2.39 -8.90 -2.52
C GLY A 49 1.27 -9.91 -2.23
N SER A 50 1.57 -11.17 -2.52
CA SER A 50 0.61 -12.27 -2.35
C SER A 50 0.34 -12.56 -0.87
N LEU A 51 -0.87 -13.04 -0.60
CA LEU A 51 -1.28 -13.55 0.70
C LEU A 51 -1.70 -15.01 0.56
N ASP A 52 -1.36 -15.81 1.57
CA ASP A 52 -1.96 -17.14 1.71
C ASP A 52 -3.40 -17.02 2.22
N GLU A 53 -4.15 -18.10 2.07
CA GLU A 53 -5.57 -18.18 2.38
C GLU A 53 -5.87 -17.94 3.87
N ALA A 54 -5.04 -18.46 4.78
CA ALA A 54 -5.25 -18.31 6.21
C ALA A 54 -5.05 -16.85 6.63
N THR A 55 -3.98 -16.23 6.14
CA THR A 55 -3.70 -14.81 6.38
C THR A 55 -4.80 -13.93 5.80
N LEU A 56 -5.25 -14.18 4.56
CA LEU A 56 -6.33 -13.41 3.96
C LEU A 56 -7.63 -13.52 4.79
N ARG A 57 -8.01 -14.71 5.23
CA ARG A 57 -9.21 -14.91 6.07
C ARG A 57 -9.10 -14.19 7.41
N ALA A 58 -7.95 -14.27 8.07
CA ALA A 58 -7.73 -13.59 9.34
C ALA A 58 -7.92 -12.07 9.18
N ARG A 59 -7.31 -11.46 8.15
CA ARG A 59 -7.45 -10.02 7.88
C ARG A 59 -8.90 -9.62 7.58
N VAL A 60 -9.64 -10.41 6.81
CA VAL A 60 -11.08 -10.13 6.56
C VAL A 60 -11.88 -10.21 7.85
N ALA A 61 -11.64 -11.20 8.71
CA ALA A 61 -12.34 -11.33 9.98
C ALA A 61 -12.04 -10.18 10.94
N GLU A 62 -10.78 -9.73 11.02
CA GLU A 62 -10.37 -8.56 11.80
C GLU A 62 -11.10 -7.28 11.36
N VAL A 63 -11.13 -7.04 10.05
CA VAL A 63 -11.81 -5.87 9.47
C VAL A 63 -13.32 -5.94 9.72
N ALA A 64 -13.93 -7.11 9.55
CA ALA A 64 -15.35 -7.33 9.79
C ALA A 64 -15.73 -7.15 11.27
N ALA A 65 -14.83 -7.48 12.20
CA ALA A 65 -15.02 -7.26 13.63
C ALA A 65 -14.86 -5.79 14.05
N GLY A 66 -14.53 -4.89 13.13
CA GLY A 66 -14.31 -3.48 13.43
C GLY A 66 -13.01 -3.22 14.19
N ALA A 67 -12.06 -4.16 14.16
CA ALA A 67 -10.76 -3.94 14.76
C ALA A 67 -10.10 -2.74 14.09
N ALA A 68 -9.69 -1.75 14.89
CA ALA A 68 -8.94 -0.61 14.39
C ALA A 68 -7.70 -1.17 13.69
N THR A 69 -7.57 -0.80 12.40
CA THR A 69 -6.40 -1.06 11.58
C THR A 69 -5.16 -1.03 12.45
N SER A 70 -4.52 -2.20 12.66
CA SER A 70 -3.19 -2.21 13.24
C SER A 70 -2.39 -1.20 12.45
N THR A 71 -2.00 -0.11 13.09
CA THR A 71 -0.86 0.70 12.67
C THR A 71 0.28 -0.27 12.52
N VAL A 72 0.49 -0.79 11.31
CA VAL A 72 1.66 -1.60 11.00
C VAL A 72 2.81 -0.60 11.03
N SER A 73 3.46 -0.54 12.19
CA SER A 73 4.87 -0.20 12.28
C SER A 73 5.62 -1.21 11.42
N LEU A 74 5.96 -0.82 10.19
CA LEU A 74 6.90 -1.55 9.35
C LEU A 74 8.32 -1.21 9.84
N PRO A 75 9.15 -2.17 10.28
CA PRO A 75 10.58 -1.92 10.38
C PRO A 75 11.22 -1.94 8.97
N PRO A 76 12.16 -1.02 8.69
CA PRO A 76 11.93 0.41 8.51
C PRO A 76 11.38 0.68 7.09
N GLY A 77 10.07 0.95 6.99
CA GLY A 77 9.45 1.55 5.81
C GLY A 77 8.76 2.85 6.24
N PRO A 78 8.66 3.87 5.37
CA PRO A 78 8.05 5.13 5.75
C PRO A 78 6.61 4.89 6.23
N THR A 79 6.27 5.43 7.39
CA THR A 79 4.89 5.41 7.89
C THR A 79 4.08 6.40 7.07
N CYS A 80 3.03 5.90 6.42
CA CYS A 80 2.02 6.73 5.78
C CYS A 80 0.79 6.82 6.69
N SER A 81 0.32 8.04 6.93
CA SER A 81 -0.95 8.28 7.63
C SER A 81 -1.90 9.03 6.71
N LYS A 82 -3.21 8.84 6.89
CA LYS A 82 -4.25 9.55 6.14
C LYS A 82 -4.67 10.78 6.93
N ALA A 83 -4.56 11.95 6.31
CA ALA A 83 -5.04 13.22 6.86
C ALA A 83 -6.57 13.28 6.85
N ALA A 84 -7.12 14.22 7.63
CA ALA A 84 -8.57 14.39 7.78
C ALA A 84 -9.28 14.77 6.47
N ASP A 85 -8.56 15.33 5.50
CA ASP A 85 -9.04 15.68 4.16
C ASP A 85 -8.93 14.50 3.16
N GLY A 86 -8.45 13.35 3.62
CA GLY A 86 -8.28 12.15 2.80
C GLY A 86 -6.89 11.99 2.17
N THR A 87 -6.02 12.98 2.29
CA THR A 87 -4.67 12.95 1.71
C THR A 87 -3.76 11.96 2.45
N LEU A 88 -3.03 11.11 1.72
CA LEU A 88 -1.99 10.25 2.32
C LEU A 88 -0.69 11.05 2.53
N LEU A 89 -0.31 11.22 3.80
CA LEU A 89 0.93 11.87 4.23
C LEU A 89 1.95 10.79 4.61
N CYS A 90 2.90 10.53 3.72
CA CYS A 90 4.03 9.67 4.00
C CYS A 90 5.18 10.51 4.53
N GLY A 91 5.60 10.28 5.78
CA GLY A 91 6.74 10.96 6.37
C GLY A 91 8.06 10.39 5.85
N SER A 92 8.93 11.24 5.32
CA SER A 92 10.36 10.93 5.21
C SER A 92 10.95 10.81 6.62
N ALA A 93 11.62 9.67 6.87
CA ALA A 93 12.16 9.19 8.14
C ALA A 93 12.58 10.26 9.19
N GLY A 94 12.17 10.03 10.45
CA GLY A 94 12.55 10.83 11.63
C GLY A 94 13.99 10.61 12.13
N PRO A 95 14.37 11.30 13.23
CA PRO A 95 15.76 11.56 13.61
C PRO A 95 16.46 10.34 14.21
N GLY A 96 17.63 9.96 13.65
CA GLY A 96 18.44 8.86 14.18
C GLY A 96 19.41 8.19 13.20
N GLN A 97 19.42 8.55 11.91
CA GLN A 97 20.38 7.98 10.96
C GLN A 97 21.69 8.80 10.96
N PRO A 98 22.88 8.21 11.18
CA PRO A 98 24.14 8.93 11.08
C PRO A 98 24.25 9.54 9.68
N THR A 99 24.57 10.84 9.65
CA THR A 99 24.80 11.62 8.44
C THR A 99 25.98 11.04 7.65
N GLY A 100 25.70 10.07 6.80
CA GLY A 100 26.59 9.68 5.71
C GLY A 100 26.57 10.81 4.69
N ALA A 101 27.69 11.52 4.58
CA ALA A 101 27.89 12.63 3.66
C ALA A 101 27.50 12.25 2.23
N ILE A 102 26.59 13.02 1.63
CA ILE A 102 26.40 13.05 0.18
C ILE A 102 27.56 13.90 -0.37
N PRO A 103 28.45 13.38 -1.22
CA PRO A 103 29.45 14.21 -1.87
C PRO A 103 28.76 15.15 -2.87
N ASP A 104 29.08 16.44 -2.74
CA ASP A 104 28.65 17.53 -3.63
C ASP A 104 29.14 17.26 -5.08
N PRO A 105 28.29 17.37 -6.12
CA PRO A 105 28.71 17.20 -7.50
C PRO A 105 29.53 18.37 -8.07
N SER A 106 29.95 19.35 -7.25
CA SER A 106 30.76 20.49 -7.68
C SER A 106 32.22 20.38 -7.23
N SER A 107 33.02 19.51 -7.85
CA SER A 107 34.48 19.61 -7.79
C SER A 107 35.13 19.03 -9.05
N THR A 108 35.24 19.89 -10.06
CA THR A 108 36.20 19.79 -11.15
C THR A 108 37.61 20.05 -10.60
N THR A 109 38.59 19.17 -10.85
CA THR A 109 40.05 19.41 -10.82
C THR A 109 40.70 18.17 -11.46
N THR A 110 41.13 18.18 -12.72
CA THR A 110 42.40 18.72 -13.28
C THR A 110 43.66 18.03 -12.73
N LEU A 111 44.27 17.25 -13.62
CA LEU A 111 45.61 16.61 -13.65
C LEU A 111 45.89 15.51 -12.61
#